data_AF-A0A0B1SKU5-F1
#
_entry.id   AF-A0A0B1SKU5-F1
#
_cell.length_a   1.000
_cell.length_b   1.000
_cell.length_c   1.000
_cell.angle_alpha   90.00
_cell.angle_beta   90.00
_cell.angle_gamma   90.00
#
_symmetry.space_group_name_H-M   'P 1'
#
loop_
_entity.id
_entity.type
_entity.pdbx_description
1 polymer ?
#
loop_
_entity_poly.entity_id
_entity_poly.type
_entity_poly.pdbx_seq_one_letter_code
_entity_poly.pdbx_strand_id
1 'polypeptide(L)'
;MTHVNFVWSALHNAGCYVFLDSSPRLHVLSFDWFPVENASFTILVRVIETNMLVLLNYVPTHDPRCVWNDSISFAGLEQISFSYSLGELWNQWYSVTRDALVDTARALSSMNMIKKKDANVILHPGDVKLVSLGFRGHVAVRQRIEQSENAHRKSFLTAADWLVSNQEENGGWSVPVERSIADRRLVLPAGWYSAMAQGHALSLLTRAYVETHNISYLASASRALHLFELDATENGVRNKLFGNVWYEEYPTTPGSFVLNGFMYSLIGLFDLSSVKITEDADENIRAGIERASTLFSAGLDSLRALLPLYDTGSGSIYDLRHVGLRTAPNLARWDYHAVHVYLLKWLVQISGDKALNETADRWIAYSWGKKAKHN
;
A
#
# COMPACT_ATOMS: atom_id res chain seq x y z
N MET A 1 30.36 -11.45 17.89
CA MET A 1 28.89 -11.52 17.90
C MET A 1 28.51 -12.72 18.75
N THR A 2 27.88 -12.48 19.89
CA THR A 2 27.39 -13.51 20.81
C THR A 2 26.00 -13.97 20.34
N HIS A 3 25.89 -15.24 19.95
CA HIS A 3 24.62 -15.88 19.58
C HIS A 3 24.06 -16.61 20.80
N VAL A 4 22.74 -16.58 20.99
CA VAL A 4 22.06 -17.40 22.00
C VAL A 4 21.23 -18.45 21.27
N ASN A 5 21.55 -19.72 21.49
CA ASN A 5 20.83 -20.85 20.92
C ASN A 5 19.83 -21.39 21.96
N PHE A 6 18.59 -21.55 21.55
CA PHE A 6 17.53 -22.12 22.38
C PHE A 6 17.04 -23.41 21.75
N VAL A 7 17.21 -24.55 22.42
CA VAL A 7 16.76 -25.87 21.96
C VAL A 7 15.71 -26.39 22.93
N TRP A 8 14.46 -26.59 22.47
CA TRP A 8 13.38 -27.08 23.34
C TRP A 8 12.46 -28.05 22.59
N SER A 9 12.19 -29.21 23.21
CA SER A 9 11.24 -30.22 22.70
C SER A 9 9.86 -30.08 23.36
N ALA A 10 8.83 -30.15 22.53
CA ALA A 10 7.39 -30.23 22.85
C ALA A 10 6.64 -28.98 23.38
N LEU A 11 5.38 -28.89 22.95
CA LEU A 11 4.35 -27.86 23.20
C LEU A 11 3.95 -27.62 24.68
N HIS A 12 4.65 -28.19 25.66
CA HIS A 12 4.33 -28.10 27.09
C HIS A 12 5.17 -27.09 27.89
N ASN A 13 6.16 -26.44 27.29
CA ASN A 13 7.04 -25.47 27.97
C ASN A 13 6.71 -24.01 27.59
N ALA A 14 6.80 -23.09 28.54
CA ALA A 14 6.42 -21.68 28.37
C ALA A 14 7.28 -20.92 27.32
N GLY A 15 8.46 -21.46 26.99
CA GLY A 15 9.47 -20.82 26.13
C GLY A 15 10.42 -19.92 26.92
N CYS A 16 11.32 -19.22 26.22
CA CYS A 16 12.15 -18.17 26.81
C CYS A 16 11.51 -16.81 26.54
N TYR A 17 11.49 -15.91 27.52
CA TYR A 17 10.93 -14.58 27.36
C TYR A 17 11.88 -13.49 27.84
N VAL A 18 11.77 -12.35 27.21
CA VAL A 18 12.45 -11.11 27.60
C VAL A 18 11.37 -10.09 27.94
N PHE A 19 11.50 -9.48 29.11
CA PHE A 19 10.63 -8.36 29.49
C PHE A 19 11.00 -7.13 28.67
N LEU A 20 9.97 -6.42 28.24
CA LEU A 20 10.08 -5.25 27.38
C LEU A 20 9.90 -3.98 28.20
N ASP A 21 10.39 -2.86 27.66
CA ASP A 21 10.13 -1.53 28.20
C ASP A 21 8.61 -1.28 28.24
N SER A 22 8.13 -0.82 29.39
CA SER A 22 6.72 -0.61 29.68
C SER A 22 6.11 0.66 29.06
N SER A 23 6.93 1.49 28.39
CA SER A 23 6.50 2.71 27.73
C SER A 23 5.47 2.41 26.63
N PRO A 24 4.26 3.01 26.68
CA PRO A 24 3.22 2.78 25.69
C PRO A 24 3.50 3.47 24.34
N ARG A 25 4.58 4.25 24.25
CA ARG A 25 5.07 4.81 22.98
C ARG A 25 5.88 3.79 22.17
N LEU A 26 6.50 2.82 22.84
CA LEU A 26 7.43 1.87 22.26
C LEU A 26 6.72 0.60 21.77
N HIS A 27 5.95 0.75 20.69
CA HIS A 27 5.04 -0.29 20.17
C HIS A 27 5.59 -1.05 18.96
N VAL A 28 6.76 -0.66 18.43
CA VAL A 28 7.43 -1.37 17.35
C VAL A 28 8.60 -2.18 17.90
N LEU A 29 8.68 -3.46 17.53
CA LEU A 29 9.76 -4.37 17.90
C LEU A 29 10.59 -4.75 16.68
N SER A 30 11.92 -4.74 16.83
CA SER A 30 12.86 -5.22 15.82
C SER A 30 13.92 -6.16 16.40
N PHE A 31 14.21 -7.26 15.71
CA PHE A 31 15.23 -8.24 16.09
C PHE A 31 15.62 -9.15 14.92
N ASP A 32 16.78 -9.81 15.02
CA ASP A 32 17.19 -10.83 14.05
C ASP A 32 16.88 -12.24 14.57
N TRP A 33 16.19 -13.04 13.77
CA TRP A 33 15.64 -14.35 14.14
C TRP A 33 16.02 -15.43 13.13
N PHE A 34 16.45 -16.59 13.63
CA PHE A 34 16.75 -17.80 12.86
C PHE A 34 15.85 -18.95 13.32
N PRO A 35 14.74 -19.24 12.62
CA PRO A 35 13.87 -20.39 12.90
C PRO A 35 14.49 -21.70 12.38
N VAL A 36 14.55 -22.73 13.24
CA VAL A 36 15.05 -24.07 12.87
C VAL A 36 13.92 -25.10 12.83
N GLU A 37 13.28 -25.37 13.97
CA GLU A 37 12.28 -26.43 14.09
C GLU A 37 11.20 -26.03 15.10
N ASN A 38 9.92 -26.16 14.74
CA ASN A 38 8.77 -25.76 15.56
C ASN A 38 8.91 -24.33 16.14
N ALA A 39 9.61 -23.49 15.38
CA ALA A 39 10.02 -22.16 15.78
C ALA A 39 8.83 -21.20 15.80
N SER A 40 8.70 -20.37 16.83
CA SER A 40 7.77 -19.24 16.83
C SER A 40 8.24 -18.17 17.81
N PHE A 41 7.70 -16.97 17.68
CA PHE A 41 7.83 -15.92 18.68
C PHE A 41 6.47 -15.33 19.03
N THR A 42 6.33 -14.83 20.25
CA THR A 42 5.08 -14.29 20.78
C THR A 42 5.32 -12.92 21.39
N ILE A 43 4.54 -11.93 21.00
CA ILE A 43 4.51 -10.62 21.67
C ILE A 43 3.31 -10.60 22.61
N LEU A 44 3.55 -10.43 23.91
CA LEU A 44 2.49 -10.18 24.88
C LEU A 44 2.23 -8.69 24.96
N VAL A 45 1.01 -8.29 24.63
CA VAL A 45 0.55 -6.90 24.64
C VAL A 45 -0.50 -6.71 25.71
N ARG A 46 -0.48 -5.58 26.40
CA ARG A 46 -1.57 -5.16 27.28
C ARG A 46 -2.30 -3.97 26.66
N VAL A 47 -3.61 -4.10 26.49
CA VAL A 47 -4.50 -2.98 26.17
C VAL A 47 -4.74 -2.22 27.46
N ILE A 48 -4.42 -0.93 27.48
CA ILE A 48 -4.34 -0.15 28.73
C ILE A 48 -5.72 0.13 29.31
N GLU A 49 -6.67 0.56 28.47
CA GLU A 49 -8.02 0.94 28.91
C GLU A 49 -8.77 -0.22 29.58
N THR A 50 -8.73 -1.40 28.97
CA THR A 50 -9.46 -2.59 29.43
C THR A 50 -8.64 -3.49 30.33
N ASN A 51 -7.33 -3.22 30.48
CA ASN A 51 -6.37 -4.09 31.15
C ASN A 51 -6.24 -5.51 30.54
N MET A 52 -6.83 -5.73 29.36
CA MET A 52 -6.82 -7.01 28.63
C MET A 52 -5.42 -7.38 28.16
N LEU A 53 -5.08 -8.67 28.25
CA LEU A 53 -3.85 -9.23 27.70
C LEU A 53 -4.11 -9.88 26.35
N VAL A 54 -3.32 -9.50 25.35
CA VAL A 54 -3.39 -10.04 23.98
C VAL A 54 -2.05 -10.71 23.66
N LEU A 55 -2.09 -11.99 23.30
CA LEU A 55 -0.93 -12.73 22.82
C LEU A 55 -0.96 -12.75 21.30
N LEU A 56 0.09 -12.19 20.70
CA LEU A 56 0.31 -12.22 19.27
C LEU A 56 1.39 -13.27 18.99
N ASN A 57 0.97 -14.48 18.61
CA ASN A 57 1.86 -15.58 18.24
C ASN A 57 2.20 -15.46 16.75
N TYR A 58 3.47 -15.48 16.39
CA TYR A 58 3.91 -15.43 15.00
C TYR A 58 4.52 -16.78 14.63
N VAL A 59 3.88 -17.46 13.67
CA VAL A 59 4.20 -18.83 13.31
C VAL A 59 4.69 -18.91 11.86
N PRO A 60 5.83 -19.60 11.60
CA PRO A 60 6.41 -19.79 10.27
C PRO A 60 5.66 -20.90 9.51
N THR A 61 4.34 -20.77 9.42
CA THR A 61 3.45 -21.64 8.67
C THR A 61 2.53 -20.80 7.82
N HIS A 62 2.30 -21.22 6.58
CA HIS A 62 1.32 -20.58 5.71
C HIS A 62 -0.11 -20.91 6.16
N ASP A 63 -0.93 -19.88 6.39
CA ASP A 63 -2.37 -20.01 6.62
C ASP A 63 -3.11 -18.91 5.84
N PRO A 64 -4.11 -19.25 5.00
CA PRO A 64 -4.80 -18.28 4.15
C PRO A 64 -5.62 -17.25 4.93
N ARG A 65 -5.89 -17.45 6.22
CA ARG A 65 -6.56 -16.47 7.08
C ARG A 65 -5.66 -15.30 7.45
N CYS A 66 -4.34 -15.45 7.32
CA CYS A 66 -3.27 -14.55 7.77
C CYS A 66 -3.22 -14.31 9.29
N VAL A 67 -4.36 -14.10 9.94
CA VAL A 67 -4.53 -13.97 11.39
C VAL A 67 -5.78 -14.73 11.85
N TRP A 68 -5.68 -15.46 12.95
CA TRP A 68 -6.82 -16.16 13.55
C TRP A 68 -6.75 -16.18 15.07
N ASN A 69 -7.90 -16.37 15.71
CA ASN A 69 -8.01 -16.54 17.16
C ASN A 69 -7.78 -18.02 17.54
N ASP A 70 -6.88 -18.26 18.49
CA ASP A 70 -6.49 -19.62 18.92
C ASP A 70 -7.51 -20.29 19.86
N SER A 71 -8.60 -19.61 20.23
CA SER A 71 -9.74 -20.17 20.97
C SER A 71 -9.38 -20.81 22.31
N ILE A 72 -8.52 -20.16 23.12
CA ILE A 72 -8.28 -20.59 24.49
C ILE A 72 -8.52 -19.42 25.45
N SER A 73 -9.77 -19.24 25.86
CA SER A 73 -10.11 -18.47 27.05
C SER A 73 -9.92 -19.38 28.27
N PHE A 74 -8.78 -19.28 28.96
CA PHE A 74 -8.66 -19.89 30.29
C PHE A 74 -9.55 -19.10 31.26
N ALA A 75 -10.50 -19.78 31.89
CA ALA A 75 -11.41 -19.15 32.85
C ALA A 75 -10.61 -18.48 33.98
N GLY A 76 -10.74 -17.15 34.10
CA GLY A 76 -10.14 -16.36 35.19
C GLY A 76 -9.00 -15.42 34.80
N LEU A 77 -8.53 -15.42 33.55
CA LEU A 77 -7.59 -14.42 33.01
C LEU A 77 -8.19 -13.79 31.76
N GLU A 78 -8.28 -12.46 31.70
CA GLU A 78 -8.68 -11.68 30.50
C GLU A 78 -7.59 -11.73 29.42
N GLN A 79 -7.23 -12.95 29.02
CA GLN A 79 -6.16 -13.24 28.09
C GLN A 79 -6.76 -13.80 26.80
N ILE A 80 -6.42 -13.18 25.69
CA ILE A 80 -6.84 -13.58 24.35
C ILE A 80 -5.59 -13.90 23.54
N SER A 81 -5.65 -14.96 22.73
CA SER A 81 -4.53 -15.42 21.90
C SER A 81 -4.89 -15.41 20.42
N PHE A 82 -3.99 -14.85 19.62
CA PHE A 82 -4.07 -14.86 18.18
C PHE A 82 -2.77 -15.38 17.58
N SER A 83 -2.89 -16.00 16.41
CA SER A 83 -1.75 -16.41 15.63
C SER A 83 -1.70 -15.68 14.29
N TYR A 84 -0.50 -15.30 13.88
CA TYR A 84 -0.14 -14.65 12.63
C TYR A 84 0.67 -15.62 11.77
N SER A 85 0.21 -15.85 10.55
CA SER A 85 0.98 -16.58 9.54
C SER A 85 2.14 -15.71 9.05
N LEU A 86 3.35 -16.25 9.14
CA LEU A 86 4.55 -15.66 8.54
C LEU A 86 4.95 -16.32 7.20
N GLY A 87 4.23 -17.36 6.77
CA GLY A 87 4.64 -18.21 5.65
C GLY A 87 5.76 -19.17 6.03
N GLU A 88 6.33 -19.87 5.05
CA GLU A 88 7.38 -20.86 5.28
C GLU A 88 8.74 -20.18 5.47
N LEU A 89 9.11 -19.94 6.72
CA LEU A 89 10.36 -19.29 7.09
C LEU A 89 11.25 -20.25 7.88
N TRP A 90 12.25 -20.85 7.23
CA TRP A 90 13.12 -21.85 7.87
C TRP A 90 14.60 -21.67 7.49
N ASN A 91 15.48 -22.03 8.43
CA ASN A 91 16.92 -22.24 8.20
C ASN A 91 17.69 -21.06 7.59
N GLN A 92 17.25 -19.83 7.85
CA GLN A 92 17.99 -18.61 7.49
C GLN A 92 17.73 -17.47 8.48
N TRP A 93 18.56 -16.43 8.44
CA TRP A 93 18.39 -15.23 9.26
C TRP A 93 17.33 -14.31 8.64
N TYR A 94 16.35 -13.91 9.46
CA TYR A 94 15.34 -12.92 9.13
C TYR A 94 15.49 -11.70 10.03
N SER A 95 15.46 -10.51 9.43
CA SER A 95 15.33 -9.24 10.15
C SER A 95 13.84 -8.95 10.35
N VAL A 96 13.35 -9.19 11.56
CA VAL A 96 11.94 -9.06 11.94
C VAL A 96 11.69 -7.64 12.43
N THR A 97 10.61 -7.02 11.95
CA THR A 97 10.06 -5.77 12.48
C THR A 97 8.54 -5.90 12.56
N ARG A 98 7.97 -5.77 13.76
CA ARG A 98 6.52 -5.82 13.99
C ARG A 98 6.04 -4.56 14.68
N ASP A 99 4.98 -3.98 14.14
CA ASP A 99 4.19 -2.97 14.82
C ASP A 99 3.09 -3.68 15.62
N ALA A 100 3.31 -3.83 16.92
CA ALA A 100 2.39 -4.55 17.78
C ALA A 100 1.07 -3.79 18.02
N LEU A 101 1.04 -2.47 17.81
CA LEU A 101 -0.19 -1.67 17.86
C LEU A 101 -1.10 -2.05 16.68
N VAL A 102 -0.53 -2.04 15.47
CA VAL A 102 -1.25 -2.44 14.25
C VAL A 102 -1.65 -3.90 14.32
N ASP A 103 -0.76 -4.78 14.76
CA ASP A 103 -1.06 -6.20 14.89
C ASP A 103 -2.20 -6.41 15.90
N THR A 104 -2.15 -5.81 17.09
CA THR A 104 -3.24 -5.94 18.08
C THR A 104 -4.58 -5.45 17.52
N ALA A 105 -4.60 -4.31 16.82
CA ALA A 105 -5.82 -3.79 16.21
C ALA A 105 -6.40 -4.75 15.15
N ARG A 106 -5.54 -5.33 14.30
CA ARG A 106 -5.95 -6.31 13.28
C ARG A 106 -6.44 -7.61 13.90
N ALA A 107 -5.74 -8.12 14.90
CA ALA A 107 -6.12 -9.31 15.64
C ALA A 107 -7.51 -9.17 16.27
N LEU A 108 -7.75 -8.09 17.03
CA LEU A 108 -9.05 -7.84 17.67
C LEU A 108 -10.18 -7.62 16.64
N SER A 109 -9.89 -6.95 15.52
CA SER A 109 -10.85 -6.80 14.42
C SER A 109 -11.26 -8.15 13.81
N SER A 110 -10.36 -9.14 13.78
CA SER A 110 -10.67 -10.49 13.26
C SER A 110 -11.72 -11.24 14.09
N MET A 111 -11.86 -10.93 15.39
CA MET A 111 -12.88 -11.54 16.25
C MET A 111 -14.30 -11.09 15.91
N ASN A 112 -14.44 -9.84 15.50
CA ASN A 112 -15.73 -9.19 15.27
C ASN A 112 -16.36 -9.54 13.91
N MET A 113 -15.68 -10.34 13.08
CA MET A 113 -16.16 -10.82 11.77
C MET A 113 -17.50 -11.59 11.83
N ILE A 114 -17.96 -11.99 13.02
CA ILE A 114 -19.24 -12.68 13.22
C ILE A 114 -20.42 -11.70 13.43
N LYS A 115 -20.19 -10.41 13.77
CA LYS A 115 -21.29 -9.45 13.99
C LYS A 115 -20.97 -8.03 13.48
N LYS A 116 -21.52 -7.72 12.30
CA LYS A 116 -21.70 -6.40 11.63
C LYS A 116 -20.47 -5.75 10.98
N LYS A 117 -20.80 -4.96 9.95
CA LYS A 117 -19.94 -4.33 8.93
C LYS A 117 -19.06 -3.16 9.43
N ASP A 118 -19.18 -2.74 10.69
CA ASP A 118 -18.47 -1.61 11.31
C ASP A 118 -17.60 -2.05 12.50
N ALA A 119 -16.77 -3.07 12.29
CA ALA A 119 -16.12 -3.86 13.34
C ALA A 119 -14.59 -3.69 13.46
N ASN A 120 -14.01 -2.72 12.75
CA ASN A 120 -12.57 -2.48 12.81
C ASN A 120 -12.20 -1.80 14.12
N VAL A 121 -11.37 -2.48 14.92
CA VAL A 121 -10.75 -1.91 16.11
C VAL A 121 -9.68 -0.92 15.66
N ILE A 122 -9.76 0.30 16.17
CA ILE A 122 -8.78 1.37 15.95
C ILE A 122 -8.06 1.57 17.27
N LEU A 123 -6.73 1.46 17.24
CA LEU A 123 -5.86 1.74 18.37
C LEU A 123 -4.87 2.85 17.97
N HIS A 124 -4.52 3.68 18.94
CA HIS A 124 -3.59 4.78 18.82
C HIS A 124 -2.34 4.55 19.68
N PRO A 125 -1.20 5.19 19.34
CA PRO A 125 -0.04 5.18 20.23
C PRO A 125 -0.42 5.68 21.63
N GLY A 126 -0.13 4.89 22.66
CA GLY A 126 -0.64 5.14 24.01
C GLY A 126 -1.69 4.13 24.49
N ASP A 127 -2.40 3.44 23.58
CA ASP A 127 -3.49 2.52 23.93
C ASP A 127 -3.00 1.13 24.35
N VAL A 128 -1.78 0.77 23.92
CA VAL A 128 -1.16 -0.51 24.23
C VAL A 128 0.22 -0.32 24.84
N LYS A 129 0.64 -1.29 25.64
CA LYS A 129 2.05 -1.46 26.04
C LYS A 129 2.49 -2.89 25.83
N LEU A 130 3.73 -3.06 25.41
CA LEU A 130 4.35 -4.36 25.23
C LEU A 130 4.85 -4.85 26.58
N VAL A 131 4.59 -6.11 26.90
CA VAL A 131 4.93 -6.72 28.20
C VAL A 131 6.16 -7.60 28.06
N SER A 132 6.15 -8.52 27.09
CA SER A 132 7.25 -9.46 26.87
C SER A 132 7.30 -9.95 25.44
N LEU A 133 8.51 -10.28 24.97
CA LEU A 133 8.76 -11.05 23.75
C LEU A 133 9.20 -12.46 24.15
N GLY A 134 8.44 -13.46 23.73
CA GLY A 134 8.71 -14.88 23.95
C GLY A 134 9.18 -15.59 22.69
N PHE A 135 10.01 -16.61 22.84
CA PHE A 135 10.46 -17.51 21.77
C PHE A 135 10.19 -18.96 22.14
N ARG A 136 9.74 -19.75 21.18
CA ARG A 136 9.43 -21.18 21.33
C ARG A 136 10.01 -22.00 20.18
N GLY A 137 10.21 -23.29 20.44
CA GLY A 137 10.87 -24.21 19.52
C GLY A 137 12.38 -24.03 19.47
N HIS A 138 13.00 -24.60 18.44
CA HIS A 138 14.42 -24.46 18.18
C HIS A 138 14.67 -23.20 17.34
N VAL A 139 15.29 -22.19 17.97
CA VAL A 139 15.57 -20.89 17.36
C VAL A 139 16.94 -20.35 17.79
N ALA A 140 17.52 -19.50 16.95
CA ALA A 140 18.57 -18.59 17.37
C ALA A 140 18.10 -17.14 17.20
N VAL A 141 18.45 -16.29 18.15
CA VAL A 141 18.12 -14.85 18.15
C VAL A 141 19.39 -14.08 18.42
N ARG A 142 19.64 -12.99 17.68
CA ARG A 142 20.75 -12.10 18.03
C ARG A 142 20.41 -11.33 19.30
N GLN A 143 21.41 -11.06 20.14
CA GLN A 143 21.22 -10.39 21.43
C GLN A 143 20.64 -8.95 21.37
N ARG A 144 20.43 -8.41 20.16
CA ARG A 144 19.91 -7.07 19.94
C ARG A 144 18.41 -7.13 19.63
N ILE A 145 17.59 -6.90 20.65
CA ILE A 145 16.14 -6.67 20.54
C ILE A 145 15.90 -5.19 20.79
N GLU A 146 15.25 -4.52 19.86
CA GLU A 146 15.00 -3.08 19.91
C GLU A 146 13.51 -2.79 19.96
N GLN A 147 13.15 -1.83 20.82
CA GLN A 147 11.85 -1.22 20.84
C GLN A 147 11.94 0.22 20.32
N SER A 148 11.01 0.62 19.47
CA SER A 148 10.94 1.97 18.91
C SER A 148 9.49 2.47 18.79
N GLU A 149 9.35 3.77 18.57
CA GLU A 149 8.04 4.39 18.31
C GLU A 149 7.57 4.17 16.87
N ASN A 150 8.49 3.87 15.95
CA ASN A 150 8.19 3.60 14.56
C ASN A 150 9.34 2.81 13.90
N ALA A 151 9.07 2.30 12.70
CA ALA A 151 10.10 1.76 11.79
C ALA A 151 9.81 2.15 10.33
N HIS A 152 9.48 3.43 10.10
CA HIS A 152 8.99 3.92 8.80
C HIS A 152 9.91 3.56 7.63
N ARG A 153 11.23 3.74 7.81
CA ARG A 153 12.23 3.41 6.79
C ARG A 153 12.23 1.92 6.43
N LYS A 154 12.10 1.04 7.43
CA LYS A 154 12.04 -0.41 7.21
C LYS A 154 10.76 -0.78 6.45
N SER A 155 9.61 -0.26 6.87
CA SER A 155 8.33 -0.50 6.18
C SER A 155 8.35 -0.01 4.73
N PHE A 156 8.93 1.18 4.50
CA PHE A 156 9.13 1.76 3.17
C PHE A 156 9.98 0.85 2.26
N LEU A 157 11.14 0.41 2.73
CA LEU A 157 12.02 -0.48 1.95
C LEU A 157 11.41 -1.87 1.76
N THR A 158 10.74 -2.42 2.77
CA THR A 158 10.05 -3.71 2.62
C THR A 158 8.95 -3.67 1.55
N ALA A 159 8.22 -2.56 1.44
CA ALA A 159 7.24 -2.39 0.36
C ALA A 159 7.93 -2.27 -1.02
N ALA A 160 9.04 -1.54 -1.11
CA ALA A 160 9.81 -1.41 -2.35
C ALA A 160 10.42 -2.76 -2.79
N ASP A 161 10.99 -3.53 -1.85
CA ASP A 161 11.54 -4.86 -2.10
C ASP A 161 10.44 -5.83 -2.56
N TRP A 162 9.26 -5.77 -1.94
CA TRP A 162 8.11 -6.57 -2.36
C TRP A 162 7.72 -6.26 -3.82
N LEU A 163 7.69 -4.99 -4.22
CA LEU A 163 7.39 -4.62 -5.60
C LEU A 163 8.43 -5.17 -6.58
N VAL A 164 9.72 -5.09 -6.26
CA VAL A 164 10.77 -5.66 -7.13
C VAL A 164 10.62 -7.18 -7.27
N SER A 165 10.38 -7.88 -6.16
CA SER A 165 10.30 -9.35 -6.14
C SER A 165 9.00 -9.93 -6.71
N ASN A 166 7.92 -9.15 -6.78
CA ASN A 166 6.60 -9.60 -7.24
C ASN A 166 6.17 -8.93 -8.56
N GLN A 167 7.10 -8.27 -9.25
CA GLN A 167 6.82 -7.72 -10.59
C GLN A 167 6.81 -8.86 -11.62
N GLU A 168 5.79 -8.88 -12.47
CA GLU A 168 5.67 -9.83 -13.57
C GLU A 168 6.59 -9.48 -14.74
N GLU A 169 6.80 -10.42 -15.67
CA GLU A 169 7.70 -10.25 -16.82
C GLU A 169 7.32 -9.05 -17.71
N ASN A 170 6.03 -8.74 -17.82
CA ASN A 170 5.52 -7.58 -18.57
C ASN A 170 5.65 -6.25 -17.79
N GLY A 171 6.26 -6.26 -16.61
CA GLY A 171 6.46 -5.08 -15.76
C GLY A 171 5.26 -4.72 -14.86
N GLY A 172 4.19 -5.51 -14.90
CA GLY A 172 2.98 -5.27 -14.12
C GLY A 172 2.97 -5.88 -12.71
N TRP A 173 2.02 -5.41 -11.90
CA TRP A 173 1.55 -6.09 -10.69
C TRP A 173 0.06 -6.37 -10.84
N SER A 174 -0.30 -7.60 -11.18
CA SER A 174 -1.70 -7.93 -11.46
C SER A 174 -2.56 -7.92 -10.19
N VAL A 175 -3.82 -7.52 -10.35
CA VAL A 175 -4.80 -7.56 -9.26
C VAL A 175 -5.47 -8.93 -9.24
N PRO A 176 -5.30 -9.76 -8.19
CA PRO A 176 -5.69 -11.17 -8.20
C PRO A 176 -7.20 -11.39 -7.96
N VAL A 177 -8.03 -10.35 -8.11
CA VAL A 177 -9.47 -10.39 -7.84
C VAL A 177 -10.27 -9.71 -8.95
N GLU A 178 -11.46 -10.24 -9.22
CA GLU A 178 -12.41 -9.60 -10.14
C GLU A 178 -12.80 -8.21 -9.61
N ARG A 179 -12.85 -7.23 -10.51
CA ARG A 179 -13.43 -5.92 -10.21
C ARG A 179 -14.65 -5.67 -11.07
N SER A 180 -15.78 -5.47 -10.40
CA SER A 180 -17.03 -5.08 -11.04
C SER A 180 -17.35 -3.61 -10.81
N ILE A 181 -17.76 -2.91 -11.87
CA ILE A 181 -18.04 -1.47 -11.92
C ILE A 181 -19.40 -1.24 -12.59
N ALA A 182 -20.11 -0.19 -12.16
CA ALA A 182 -21.39 0.26 -12.74
C ALA A 182 -22.46 -0.85 -12.79
N ASP A 183 -22.72 -1.49 -11.64
CA ASP A 183 -23.69 -2.60 -11.50
C ASP A 183 -23.39 -3.78 -12.43
N ARG A 184 -22.12 -4.23 -12.44
CA ARG A 184 -21.59 -5.30 -13.31
C ARG A 184 -21.64 -5.03 -14.81
N ARG A 185 -21.87 -3.79 -15.27
CA ARG A 185 -21.80 -3.46 -16.70
C ARG A 185 -20.37 -3.37 -17.23
N LEU A 186 -19.41 -3.12 -16.35
CA LEU A 186 -17.98 -3.19 -16.66
C LEU A 186 -17.36 -4.17 -15.67
N VAL A 187 -16.74 -5.23 -16.19
CA VAL A 187 -16.14 -6.29 -15.37
C VAL A 187 -14.71 -6.51 -15.84
N LEU A 188 -13.79 -6.48 -14.88
CA LEU A 188 -12.39 -6.85 -15.06
C LEU A 188 -12.17 -8.20 -14.38
N PRO A 189 -11.83 -9.26 -15.12
CA PRO A 189 -11.47 -10.54 -14.50
C PRO A 189 -10.18 -10.39 -13.70
N ALA A 190 -9.95 -11.28 -12.72
CA ALA A 190 -8.68 -11.33 -11.99
C ALA A 190 -7.48 -11.40 -12.95
N GLY A 191 -6.41 -10.69 -12.63
CA GLY A 191 -5.23 -10.55 -13.49
C GLY A 191 -5.10 -9.17 -14.17
N TRP A 192 -6.06 -8.28 -13.98
CA TRP A 192 -6.04 -6.91 -14.56
C TRP A 192 -4.99 -6.01 -13.89
N TYR A 193 -4.50 -5.00 -14.61
CA TYR A 193 -3.54 -3.99 -14.10
C TYR A 193 -4.18 -2.63 -13.90
N SER A 194 -3.58 -1.78 -13.06
CA SER A 194 -4.07 -0.42 -12.80
C SER A 194 -2.98 0.62 -13.05
N ALA A 195 -3.26 1.66 -13.82
CA ALA A 195 -2.34 2.79 -13.97
C ALA A 195 -2.00 3.45 -12.63
N MET A 196 -2.95 3.46 -11.68
CA MET A 196 -2.71 3.96 -10.33
C MET A 196 -1.72 3.07 -9.56
N ALA A 197 -1.87 1.75 -9.65
CA ALA A 197 -0.92 0.81 -9.03
C ALA A 197 0.48 0.96 -9.63
N GLN A 198 0.59 1.01 -10.97
CA GLN A 198 1.86 1.26 -11.64
C GLN A 198 2.47 2.60 -11.21
N GLY A 199 1.69 3.68 -11.18
CA GLY A 199 2.15 5.01 -10.75
C GLY A 199 2.66 5.05 -9.31
N HIS A 200 1.96 4.41 -8.38
CA HIS A 200 2.43 4.27 -7.00
C HIS A 200 3.73 3.47 -6.91
N ALA A 201 3.85 2.40 -7.70
CA ALA A 201 5.08 1.61 -7.76
C ALA A 201 6.25 2.44 -8.31
N LEU A 202 6.06 3.20 -9.40
CA LEU A 202 7.08 4.11 -9.92
C LEU A 202 7.54 5.12 -8.86
N SER A 203 6.57 5.72 -8.14
CA SER A 203 6.83 6.68 -7.06
C SER A 203 7.67 6.06 -5.93
N LEU A 204 7.27 4.87 -5.47
CA LEU A 204 7.92 4.16 -4.36
C LEU A 204 9.32 3.68 -4.74
N LEU A 205 9.45 2.99 -5.88
CA LEU A 205 10.71 2.46 -6.38
C LEU A 205 11.72 3.58 -6.67
N THR A 206 11.28 4.69 -7.26
CA THR A 206 12.17 5.84 -7.51
C THR A 206 12.70 6.42 -6.20
N ARG A 207 11.84 6.60 -5.19
CA ARG A 207 12.29 7.06 -3.85
C ARG A 207 13.22 6.06 -3.19
N ALA A 208 12.97 4.76 -3.35
CA ALA A 208 13.82 3.71 -2.79
C ALA A 208 15.22 3.73 -3.43
N TYR A 209 15.31 3.97 -4.75
CA TYR A 209 16.59 4.23 -5.41
C TYR A 209 17.29 5.46 -4.85
N VAL A 210 16.59 6.59 -4.72
CA VAL A 210 17.19 7.84 -4.19
C VAL A 210 17.76 7.63 -2.78
N GLU A 211 17.08 6.83 -1.94
CA GLU A 211 17.49 6.54 -0.56
C GLU A 211 18.64 5.53 -0.44
N THR A 212 18.77 4.58 -1.38
CA THR A 212 19.67 3.42 -1.23
C THR A 212 20.74 3.32 -2.30
N HIS A 213 20.58 4.04 -3.40
CA HIS A 213 21.33 3.89 -4.65
C HIS A 213 21.28 2.47 -5.26
N ASN A 214 20.34 1.62 -4.83
CA ASN A 214 20.17 0.29 -5.39
C ASN A 214 19.47 0.36 -6.76
N ILE A 215 20.23 0.08 -7.81
CA ILE A 215 19.78 0.22 -9.21
C ILE A 215 18.63 -0.72 -9.59
N SER A 216 18.42 -1.81 -8.84
CA SER A 216 17.33 -2.76 -9.09
C SER A 216 15.95 -2.09 -9.03
N TYR A 217 15.79 -1.06 -8.19
CA TYR A 217 14.54 -0.30 -8.09
C TYR A 217 14.24 0.48 -9.38
N LEU A 218 15.23 1.14 -9.99
CA LEU A 218 15.03 1.84 -11.27
C LEU A 218 14.84 0.86 -12.43
N ALA A 219 15.52 -0.29 -12.42
CA ALA A 219 15.29 -1.32 -13.41
C ALA A 219 13.84 -1.84 -13.36
N SER A 220 13.30 -2.07 -12.16
CA SER A 220 11.89 -2.45 -11.97
C SER A 220 10.92 -1.33 -12.39
N ALA A 221 11.22 -0.08 -12.02
CA ALA A 221 10.40 1.07 -12.42
C ALA A 221 10.38 1.26 -13.96
N SER A 222 11.51 1.11 -14.65
CA SER A 222 11.61 1.20 -16.11
C SER A 222 10.75 0.13 -16.81
N ARG A 223 10.75 -1.12 -16.33
CA ARG A 223 9.89 -2.18 -16.87
C ARG A 223 8.40 -1.88 -16.70
N ALA A 224 8.01 -1.26 -15.59
CA ALA A 224 6.61 -0.94 -15.30
C ALA A 224 5.97 0.03 -16.31
N LEU A 225 6.79 0.76 -17.08
CA LEU A 225 6.32 1.67 -18.13
C LEU A 225 5.67 0.95 -19.32
N HIS A 226 6.00 -0.33 -19.54
CA HIS A 226 5.46 -1.08 -20.68
C HIS A 226 3.93 -1.09 -20.72
N LEU A 227 3.27 -1.24 -19.56
CA LEU A 227 1.81 -1.27 -19.49
C LEU A 227 1.15 0.08 -19.88
N PHE A 228 1.85 1.21 -19.72
CA PHE A 228 1.35 2.52 -20.15
C PHE A 228 1.33 2.69 -21.68
N GLU A 229 2.04 1.82 -22.40
CA GLU A 229 2.13 1.84 -23.86
C GLU A 229 1.19 0.83 -24.53
N LEU A 230 0.63 -0.10 -23.76
CA LEU A 230 -0.35 -1.09 -24.19
C LEU A 230 -1.78 -0.58 -23.96
N ASP A 231 -2.67 -0.83 -24.93
CA ASP A 231 -4.08 -0.48 -24.80
C ASP A 231 -4.79 -1.40 -23.79
N ALA A 232 -5.85 -0.90 -23.16
CA ALA A 232 -6.68 -1.64 -22.22
C ALA A 232 -7.26 -2.93 -22.83
N THR A 233 -7.51 -2.92 -24.14
CA THR A 233 -7.96 -4.10 -24.92
C THR A 233 -6.86 -5.15 -25.12
N GLU A 234 -5.60 -4.78 -24.91
CA GLU A 234 -4.39 -5.60 -25.08
C GLU A 234 -3.72 -5.89 -23.72
N ASN A 235 -4.52 -5.93 -22.65
CA ASN A 235 -4.05 -6.14 -21.27
C ASN A 235 -3.07 -5.07 -20.76
N GLY A 236 -3.12 -3.86 -21.34
CA GLY A 236 -2.42 -2.68 -20.86
C GLY A 236 -3.29 -1.78 -19.98
N VAL A 237 -2.82 -0.56 -19.76
CA VAL A 237 -3.58 0.46 -19.00
C VAL A 237 -3.89 1.70 -19.82
N ARG A 238 -3.53 1.76 -21.11
CA ARG A 238 -3.80 2.92 -21.96
C ARG A 238 -5.19 2.87 -22.58
N ASN A 239 -5.86 4.01 -22.62
CA ASN A 239 -7.08 4.22 -23.39
C ASN A 239 -6.99 5.55 -24.14
N LYS A 240 -7.98 5.86 -24.99
CA LYS A 240 -8.07 7.14 -25.69
C LYS A 240 -9.47 7.72 -25.61
N LEU A 241 -9.56 9.01 -25.29
CA LEU A 241 -10.82 9.77 -25.32
C LEU A 241 -10.64 11.02 -26.18
N PHE A 242 -11.42 11.12 -27.25
CA PHE A 242 -11.33 12.22 -28.23
C PHE A 242 -9.92 12.45 -28.77
N GLY A 243 -9.15 11.36 -28.97
CA GLY A 243 -7.76 11.40 -29.43
C GLY A 243 -6.71 11.63 -28.34
N ASN A 244 -7.11 11.96 -27.11
CA ASN A 244 -6.21 12.17 -25.98
C ASN A 244 -5.93 10.84 -25.26
N VAL A 245 -4.67 10.57 -24.92
CA VAL A 245 -4.29 9.37 -24.16
C VAL A 245 -4.79 9.43 -22.72
N TRP A 246 -5.16 8.28 -22.17
CA TRP A 246 -5.55 8.18 -20.76
C TRP A 246 -4.95 6.92 -20.16
N TYR A 247 -4.50 7.00 -18.91
CA TYR A 247 -4.00 5.85 -18.16
C TYR A 247 -5.06 5.44 -17.14
N GLU A 248 -5.67 4.29 -17.36
CA GLU A 248 -6.87 3.83 -16.67
C GLU A 248 -6.54 3.29 -15.27
N GLU A 249 -7.22 3.81 -14.24
CA GLU A 249 -7.25 3.15 -12.93
C GLU A 249 -7.86 1.75 -13.06
N TYR A 250 -8.93 1.64 -13.86
CA TYR A 250 -9.60 0.40 -14.20
C TYR A 250 -9.66 0.30 -15.74
N PRO A 251 -8.85 -0.54 -16.40
CA PRO A 251 -8.76 -0.63 -17.86
C PRO A 251 -9.97 -1.33 -18.48
N THR A 252 -11.16 -0.76 -18.29
CA THR A 252 -12.42 -1.30 -18.81
C THR A 252 -12.61 -0.95 -20.29
N THR A 253 -13.46 -1.71 -20.98
CA THR A 253 -13.93 -1.39 -22.33
C THR A 253 -15.46 -1.37 -22.35
N PRO A 254 -16.12 -0.23 -22.65
CA PRO A 254 -15.55 1.11 -22.87
C PRO A 254 -14.78 1.65 -21.65
N GLY A 255 -13.89 2.61 -21.89
CA GLY A 255 -13.05 3.23 -20.86
C GLY A 255 -13.85 3.85 -19.72
N SER A 256 -13.32 3.73 -18.51
CA SER A 256 -13.95 4.30 -17.30
C SER A 256 -13.50 5.74 -17.08
N PHE A 257 -12.23 6.04 -17.39
CA PHE A 257 -11.61 7.35 -17.26
C PHE A 257 -11.74 7.88 -15.82
N VAL A 258 -11.22 7.15 -14.83
CA VAL A 258 -11.21 7.62 -13.43
C VAL A 258 -10.14 8.70 -13.23
N LEU A 259 -10.53 9.85 -12.67
CA LEU A 259 -9.67 11.03 -12.60
C LEU A 259 -8.51 10.91 -11.60
N ASN A 260 -8.77 10.48 -10.36
CA ASN A 260 -7.73 10.38 -9.34
C ASN A 260 -6.63 9.38 -9.74
N GLY A 261 -7.00 8.19 -10.22
CA GLY A 261 -6.03 7.17 -10.59
C GLY A 261 -5.15 7.59 -11.77
N PHE A 262 -5.73 8.32 -12.74
CA PHE A 262 -4.96 8.94 -13.82
C PHE A 262 -3.93 9.94 -13.27
N MET A 263 -4.35 10.87 -12.42
CA MET A 263 -3.42 11.85 -11.82
C MET A 263 -2.32 11.18 -10.98
N TYR A 264 -2.63 10.18 -10.15
CA TYR A 264 -1.61 9.40 -9.43
C TYR A 264 -0.62 8.72 -10.39
N SER A 265 -1.08 8.24 -11.54
CA SER A 265 -0.20 7.65 -12.54
C SER A 265 0.78 8.68 -13.14
N LEU A 266 0.32 9.91 -13.38
CA LEU A 266 1.17 11.01 -13.86
C LEU A 266 2.23 11.39 -12.84
N ILE A 267 1.88 11.37 -11.55
CA ILE A 267 2.82 11.61 -10.45
C ILE A 267 3.96 10.59 -10.47
N GLY A 268 3.64 9.30 -10.61
CA GLY A 268 4.65 8.25 -10.71
C GLY A 268 5.55 8.38 -11.94
N LEU A 269 4.97 8.72 -13.09
CA LEU A 269 5.73 8.99 -14.31
C LEU A 269 6.68 10.18 -14.14
N PHE A 270 6.21 11.25 -13.49
CA PHE A 270 7.04 12.41 -13.18
C PHE A 270 8.19 12.10 -12.21
N ASP A 271 7.91 11.33 -11.15
CA ASP A 271 8.95 10.94 -10.19
C ASP A 271 10.08 10.19 -10.91
N LEU A 272 9.74 9.20 -11.74
CA LEU A 272 10.75 8.47 -12.51
C LEU A 272 11.45 9.36 -13.55
N SER A 273 10.73 10.23 -14.25
CA SER A 273 11.33 11.09 -15.28
C SER A 273 12.29 12.14 -14.70
N SER A 274 12.12 12.48 -13.42
CA SER A 274 12.90 13.52 -12.73
C SER A 274 14.06 12.96 -11.90
N VAL A 275 14.23 11.64 -11.87
CA VAL A 275 15.30 11.01 -11.07
C VAL A 275 16.67 11.33 -11.68
N LYS A 276 17.63 11.65 -10.82
CA LYS A 276 19.03 11.84 -11.23
C LYS A 276 19.78 10.52 -11.11
N ILE A 277 20.45 10.13 -12.18
CA ILE A 277 21.31 8.96 -12.24
C ILE A 277 22.75 9.37 -12.57
N THR A 278 23.70 8.49 -12.32
CA THR A 278 25.11 8.70 -12.65
C THR A 278 25.36 8.53 -14.16
N GLU A 279 26.44 9.14 -14.67
CA GLU A 279 26.78 9.09 -16.10
C GLU A 279 27.07 7.68 -16.62
N ASP A 280 27.35 6.72 -15.74
CA ASP A 280 27.67 5.32 -16.04
C ASP A 280 26.46 4.37 -15.89
N ALA A 281 25.26 4.90 -15.65
CA ALA A 281 24.05 4.08 -15.52
C ALA A 281 23.73 3.23 -16.77
N ASP A 282 22.95 2.17 -16.58
CA ASP A 282 22.51 1.27 -17.67
C ASP A 282 21.66 2.04 -18.70
N GLU A 283 21.88 1.76 -19.99
CA GLU A 283 21.18 2.44 -21.09
C GLU A 283 19.66 2.20 -21.07
N ASN A 284 19.21 1.02 -20.62
CA ASN A 284 17.78 0.72 -20.49
C ASN A 284 17.11 1.56 -19.39
N ILE A 285 17.89 2.01 -18.39
CA ILE A 285 17.38 2.89 -17.33
C ILE A 285 17.27 4.31 -17.87
N ARG A 286 18.26 4.80 -18.63
CA ARG A 286 18.17 6.09 -19.32
C ARG A 286 16.96 6.15 -20.25
N ALA A 287 16.82 5.14 -21.11
CA ALA A 287 15.68 5.01 -22.01
C ALA A 287 14.34 4.94 -21.24
N GLY A 288 14.32 4.28 -20.08
CA GLY A 288 13.16 4.27 -19.19
C GLY A 288 12.77 5.66 -18.68
N ILE A 289 13.74 6.45 -18.22
CA ILE A 289 13.52 7.82 -17.73
C ILE A 289 12.98 8.72 -18.85
N GLU A 290 13.53 8.60 -20.06
CA GLU A 290 13.05 9.35 -21.25
C GLU A 290 11.63 8.92 -21.65
N ARG A 291 11.32 7.62 -21.63
CA ARG A 291 9.97 7.09 -21.85
C ARG A 291 8.99 7.62 -20.81
N ALA A 292 9.36 7.62 -19.53
CA ALA A 292 8.54 8.18 -18.45
C ALA A 292 8.25 9.67 -18.68
N SER A 293 9.25 10.44 -19.13
CA SER A 293 9.08 11.85 -19.49
C SER A 293 8.08 12.06 -20.63
N THR A 294 8.19 11.24 -21.69
CA THR A 294 7.28 11.29 -22.84
C THR A 294 5.84 10.96 -22.44
N LEU A 295 5.65 9.89 -21.65
CA LEU A 295 4.35 9.48 -21.14
C LEU A 295 3.77 10.55 -20.21
N PHE A 296 4.56 11.11 -19.29
CA PHE A 296 4.13 12.19 -18.42
C PHE A 296 3.64 13.40 -19.21
N SER A 297 4.40 13.85 -20.21
CA SER A 297 4.02 15.01 -21.04
C SER A 297 2.71 14.75 -21.77
N ALA A 298 2.57 13.60 -22.44
CA ALA A 298 1.35 13.25 -23.16
C ALA A 298 0.14 13.14 -22.24
N GLY A 299 0.31 12.55 -21.05
CA GLY A 299 -0.75 12.44 -20.06
C GLY A 299 -1.14 13.80 -19.47
N LEU A 300 -0.19 14.71 -19.26
CA LEU A 300 -0.47 16.07 -18.79
C LEU A 300 -1.25 16.89 -19.83
N ASP A 301 -0.92 16.74 -21.11
CA ASP A 301 -1.69 17.35 -22.21
C ASP A 301 -3.13 16.83 -22.25
N SER A 302 -3.31 15.52 -22.10
CA SER A 302 -4.65 14.92 -21.98
C SER A 302 -5.41 15.42 -20.76
N LEU A 303 -4.74 15.58 -19.61
CA LEU A 303 -5.38 16.11 -18.40
C LEU A 303 -5.91 17.52 -18.68
N ARG A 304 -5.11 18.41 -19.27
CA ARG A 304 -5.54 19.76 -19.64
C ARG A 304 -6.77 19.75 -20.53
N ALA A 305 -6.76 18.90 -21.56
CA ALA A 305 -7.82 18.84 -22.56
C ALA A 305 -9.14 18.29 -21.98
N LEU A 306 -9.06 17.29 -21.10
CA LEU A 306 -10.22 16.54 -20.62
C LEU A 306 -10.73 16.98 -19.24
N LEU A 307 -9.93 17.67 -18.43
CA LEU A 307 -10.30 18.11 -17.08
C LEU A 307 -11.65 18.86 -17.01
N PRO A 308 -12.01 19.74 -17.98
CA PRO A 308 -13.32 20.40 -17.98
C PRO A 308 -14.51 19.44 -17.96
N LEU A 309 -14.37 18.22 -18.50
CA LEU A 309 -15.44 17.21 -18.49
C LEU A 309 -15.78 16.70 -17.09
N TYR A 310 -14.87 16.89 -16.13
CA TYR A 310 -15.06 16.47 -14.74
C TYR A 310 -15.62 17.58 -13.85
N ASP A 311 -15.78 18.81 -14.34
CA ASP A 311 -16.30 19.94 -13.58
C ASP A 311 -17.82 20.05 -13.74
N THR A 312 -18.57 19.92 -12.64
CA THR A 312 -20.04 20.04 -12.68
C THR A 312 -20.55 21.46 -12.45
N GLY A 313 -19.65 22.43 -12.26
CA GLY A 313 -19.99 23.76 -11.79
C GLY A 313 -20.26 23.87 -10.28
N SER A 314 -20.22 22.75 -9.53
CA SER A 314 -20.46 22.73 -8.08
C SER A 314 -19.77 21.58 -7.34
N GLY A 315 -18.88 20.88 -8.02
CA GLY A 315 -18.15 19.71 -7.55
C GLY A 315 -17.39 19.08 -8.71
N SER A 316 -16.90 17.86 -8.52
CA SER A 316 -16.26 17.08 -9.58
C SER A 316 -16.94 15.73 -9.81
N ILE A 317 -16.80 15.21 -11.02
CA ILE A 317 -17.20 13.83 -11.38
C ILE A 317 -16.02 12.90 -11.05
N TYR A 318 -16.30 11.67 -10.58
CA TYR A 318 -15.27 10.68 -10.29
C TYR A 318 -14.65 10.09 -11.57
N ASP A 319 -15.51 9.81 -12.55
CA ASP A 319 -15.13 9.16 -13.80
C ASP A 319 -16.09 9.54 -14.96
N LEU A 320 -15.68 9.24 -16.20
CA LEU A 320 -16.49 9.54 -17.39
C LEU A 320 -17.33 8.34 -17.86
N ARG A 321 -17.66 7.37 -16.98
CA ARG A 321 -18.50 6.21 -17.36
C ARG A 321 -19.84 6.61 -17.95
N HIS A 322 -20.36 7.78 -17.56
CA HIS A 322 -21.61 8.32 -18.05
C HIS A 322 -21.59 8.64 -19.56
N VAL A 323 -20.40 8.97 -20.10
CA VAL A 323 -20.19 9.20 -21.54
C VAL A 323 -20.27 7.87 -22.31
N GLY A 324 -19.55 6.85 -21.85
CA GLY A 324 -19.51 5.54 -22.50
C GLY A 324 -20.79 4.70 -22.31
N LEU A 325 -21.35 4.71 -21.10
CA LEU A 325 -22.52 3.90 -20.73
C LEU A 325 -23.87 4.63 -20.87
N ARG A 326 -23.86 5.91 -21.24
CA ARG A 326 -25.05 6.76 -21.41
C ARG A 326 -25.97 6.75 -20.18
N THR A 327 -25.38 6.98 -19.01
CA THR A 327 -26.07 7.03 -17.72
C THR A 327 -25.91 8.36 -17.01
N ALA A 328 -26.48 8.48 -15.81
CA ALA A 328 -26.17 9.61 -14.92
C ALA A 328 -24.66 9.65 -14.58
N PRO A 329 -24.08 10.85 -14.38
CA PRO A 329 -22.73 11.04 -13.87
C PRO A 329 -22.48 10.34 -12.54
N ASN A 330 -21.31 9.72 -12.40
CA ASN A 330 -20.83 9.21 -11.12
C ASN A 330 -20.14 10.35 -10.36
N LEU A 331 -20.88 11.08 -9.53
CA LEU A 331 -20.35 12.23 -8.80
C LEU A 331 -19.28 11.79 -7.78
N ALA A 332 -18.19 12.54 -7.71
CA ALA A 332 -17.20 12.33 -6.66
C ALA A 332 -17.78 12.78 -5.31
N ARG A 333 -17.77 11.88 -4.32
CA ARG A 333 -17.97 12.26 -2.92
C ARG A 333 -16.92 13.27 -2.47
N TRP A 334 -17.22 14.06 -1.44
CA TRP A 334 -16.40 15.21 -1.04
C TRP A 334 -14.94 14.88 -0.69
N ASP A 335 -14.67 13.71 -0.12
CA ASP A 335 -13.30 13.22 0.11
C ASP A 335 -12.56 12.94 -1.21
N TYR A 336 -13.22 12.38 -2.24
CA TYR A 336 -12.61 12.28 -3.57
C TYR A 336 -12.46 13.63 -4.26
N HIS A 337 -13.41 14.55 -4.08
CA HIS A 337 -13.27 15.91 -4.57
C HIS A 337 -12.03 16.59 -3.95
N ALA A 338 -11.82 16.43 -2.65
CA ALA A 338 -10.62 16.90 -1.97
C ALA A 338 -9.34 16.23 -2.50
N VAL A 339 -9.38 14.92 -2.78
CA VAL A 339 -8.26 14.20 -3.44
C VAL A 339 -7.98 14.80 -4.83
N HIS A 340 -9.00 15.08 -5.63
CA HIS A 340 -8.80 15.69 -6.94
C HIS A 340 -8.12 17.06 -6.84
N VAL A 341 -8.57 17.92 -5.91
CA VAL A 341 -7.94 19.22 -5.63
C VAL A 341 -6.48 19.04 -5.21
N TYR A 342 -6.22 18.13 -4.27
CA TYR A 342 -4.87 17.85 -3.77
C TYR A 342 -3.93 17.44 -4.90
N LEU A 343 -4.35 16.50 -5.75
CA LEU A 343 -3.55 16.00 -6.86
C LEU A 343 -3.33 17.06 -7.95
N LEU A 344 -4.35 17.85 -8.27
CA LEU A 344 -4.19 18.99 -9.18
C LEU A 344 -3.18 20.00 -8.64
N LYS A 345 -3.25 20.36 -7.36
CA LYS A 345 -2.28 21.28 -6.75
C LYS A 345 -0.86 20.72 -6.77
N TRP A 346 -0.71 19.42 -6.57
CA TRP A 346 0.60 18.76 -6.68
C TRP A 346 1.14 18.82 -8.11
N LEU A 347 0.32 18.49 -9.11
CA LEU A 347 0.70 18.58 -10.53
C LEU A 347 0.99 20.02 -10.96
N VAL A 348 0.28 21.02 -10.43
CA VAL A 348 0.56 22.45 -10.65
C VAL A 348 1.92 22.86 -10.11
N GLN A 349 2.30 22.40 -8.91
CA GLN A 349 3.62 22.70 -8.33
C GLN A 349 4.76 22.18 -9.20
N ILE A 350 4.53 21.07 -9.90
CA ILE A 350 5.53 20.42 -10.76
C ILE A 350 5.58 21.03 -12.16
N SER A 351 4.41 21.24 -12.76
CA SER A 351 4.31 21.65 -14.17
C SER A 351 4.28 23.18 -14.36
N GLY A 352 3.94 23.93 -13.31
CA GLY A 352 3.66 25.36 -13.42
C GLY A 352 2.38 25.69 -14.19
N ASP A 353 1.49 24.71 -14.39
CA ASP A 353 0.34 24.86 -15.27
C ASP A 353 -0.75 25.77 -14.68
N LYS A 354 -1.02 26.89 -15.36
CA LYS A 354 -1.99 27.89 -14.91
C LYS A 354 -3.44 27.43 -15.08
N ALA A 355 -3.77 26.72 -16.16
CA ALA A 355 -5.14 26.28 -16.43
C ALA A 355 -5.61 25.20 -15.45
N LEU A 356 -4.70 24.28 -15.09
CA LEU A 356 -4.94 23.32 -14.01
C LEU A 356 -5.10 24.04 -12.67
N ASN A 357 -4.29 25.06 -12.40
CA ASN A 357 -4.38 25.83 -11.15
C ASN A 357 -5.71 26.59 -11.01
N GLU A 358 -6.19 27.23 -12.08
CA GLU A 358 -7.49 27.91 -12.12
C GLU A 358 -8.64 26.94 -11.82
N THR A 359 -8.57 25.72 -12.35
CA THR A 359 -9.56 24.67 -12.04
C THR A 359 -9.45 24.20 -10.60
N ALA A 360 -8.24 24.00 -10.08
CA ALA A 360 -8.04 23.63 -8.67
C ALA A 360 -8.59 24.71 -7.71
N ASP A 361 -8.36 26.00 -7.99
CA ASP A 361 -8.87 27.11 -7.18
C ASP A 361 -10.41 27.18 -7.22
N ARG A 362 -11.00 26.93 -8.39
CA ARG A 362 -12.45 26.84 -8.54
C ARG A 362 -13.04 25.66 -7.77
N TRP A 363 -12.38 24.50 -7.79
CA TRP A 363 -12.81 23.31 -7.03
C TRP A 363 -12.67 23.51 -5.52
N ILE A 364 -11.61 24.17 -5.04
CA ILE A 364 -11.51 24.61 -3.64
C ILE A 364 -12.74 25.45 -3.26
N ALA A 365 -13.12 26.40 -4.12
CA ALA A 365 -14.29 27.23 -3.90
C ALA A 365 -15.61 26.43 -3.81
N TYR A 366 -15.77 25.33 -4.55
CA TYR A 366 -16.94 24.45 -4.44
C TYR A 366 -17.08 23.82 -3.05
N SER A 367 -15.96 23.54 -2.38
CA SER A 367 -15.97 23.02 -1.00
C SER A 367 -16.54 24.04 0.01
N TRP A 368 -16.63 25.32 -0.36
CA TRP A 368 -17.25 26.39 0.42
C TRP A 368 -18.64 26.78 -0.10
N GLY A 369 -19.27 25.91 -0.91
CA GLY A 369 -20.61 26.12 -1.45
C GLY A 369 -20.70 27.13 -2.61
N LYS A 370 -19.57 27.64 -3.12
CA LYS A 370 -19.58 28.45 -4.35
C LYS A 370 -19.96 27.58 -5.53
N LYS A 371 -20.60 28.19 -6.54
CA LYS A 371 -20.97 27.53 -7.79
C LYS A 371 -20.44 28.35 -8.97
N ALA A 372 -20.21 27.71 -10.09
CA ALA A 372 -20.01 28.38 -11.36
C ALA A 372 -21.22 29.27 -11.67
N LYS A 373 -20.98 30.40 -12.34
CA LYS A 373 -22.05 31.32 -12.74
C LYS A 373 -23.00 30.60 -13.71
N HIS A 374 -24.30 30.75 -13.49
CA HIS A 374 -25.30 30.48 -14.52
C HIS A 374 -25.47 31.70 -15.43
N ASN A 375 -26.14 31.51 -16.56
CA ASN A 375 -26.46 32.57 -17.52
C ASN A 375 -27.46 33.61 -16.99
#